data_AF-A0A436QLY5-F1
#
_entry.id   AF-A0A436QLY5-F1
#
_cell.length_a   1.000
_cell.length_b   1.000
_cell.length_c   1.000
_cell.angle_alpha   90.00
_cell.angle_beta   90.00
_cell.angle_gamma   90.00
#
_symmetry.space_group_name_H-M   'P 1'
#
loop_
_entity.id
_entity.type
_entity.pdbx_description
1 polymer ?
#
loop_
_entity_poly.entity_id
_entity_poly.type
_entity_poly.pdbx_seq_one_letter_code
_entity_poly.pdbx_strand_id
1 'polypeptide(L)'
;MLGLRIVDWDDAYANGANIAGGDRWPAAWDGPAQAFREKLLAQGRARLDIVYGEAPRSRFDLFLPPAAPKGLVVFIHGGYWMESDKTSWSHLAAGAVGRGFAVVMPS
;
A
#
# COMPACT_ATOMS: atom_id res chain seq x y z
N MET A 1 24.61 -13.03 28.97
CA MET A 1 23.90 -12.42 27.83
C MET A 1 24.49 -12.98 26.56
N LEU A 2 23.74 -13.80 25.81
CA LEU A 2 24.11 -14.12 24.43
C LEU A 2 23.90 -12.85 23.61
N GLY A 3 24.99 -12.23 23.15
CA GLY A 3 24.90 -11.12 22.21
C GLY A 3 24.47 -11.67 20.86
N LEU A 4 23.33 -11.21 20.34
CA LEU A 4 22.96 -11.43 18.94
C LEU A 4 23.98 -10.66 18.09
N ARG A 5 25.00 -11.38 17.61
CA ARG A 5 26.00 -10.84 16.68
C ARG A 5 25.52 -11.13 15.27
N ILE A 6 25.27 -10.07 14.51
CA ILE A 6 25.00 -10.19 13.07
C ILE A 6 26.33 -10.51 12.37
N VAL A 7 26.35 -11.63 11.65
CA VAL A 7 27.52 -12.12 10.90
C VAL A 7 27.29 -12.11 9.39
N ASP A 8 26.03 -12.03 8.97
CA ASP A 8 25.58 -11.90 7.60
C ASP A 8 24.58 -10.74 7.53
N TRP A 9 24.93 -9.68 6.81
CA TRP A 9 24.09 -8.49 6.68
C TRP A 9 23.09 -8.61 5.53
N ASP A 10 23.34 -9.47 4.55
CA ASP A 10 22.38 -9.72 3.47
C ASP A 10 21.18 -10.47 4.03
N ASP A 11 21.43 -11.52 4.82
CA ASP A 11 20.38 -12.27 5.50
C ASP A 11 19.65 -11.40 6.56
N ALA A 12 20.38 -10.58 7.32
CA ALA A 12 19.77 -9.73 8.35
C ALA A 12 18.77 -8.71 7.79
N TYR A 13 18.89 -8.31 6.52
CA TYR A 13 17.95 -7.43 5.83
C TYR A 13 17.00 -8.18 4.88
N ALA A 14 17.08 -9.50 4.78
CA ALA A 14 16.18 -10.32 3.99
C ALA A 14 14.87 -10.61 4.75
N ASN A 15 14.00 -9.59 4.89
CA ASN A 15 12.73 -9.70 5.62
C ASN A 15 11.88 -10.89 5.17
N GLY A 16 11.75 -11.10 3.85
CA GLY A 16 10.90 -12.16 3.30
C GLY A 16 11.40 -13.56 3.65
N ALA A 17 12.71 -13.80 3.59
CA ALA A 17 13.33 -15.07 3.94
C ALA A 17 13.21 -15.38 5.44
N ASN A 18 13.17 -14.34 6.27
CA ASN A 18 13.07 -14.43 7.73
C ASN A 18 11.62 -14.45 8.25
N ILE A 19 10.63 -14.48 7.36
CA ILE A 19 9.22 -14.70 7.71
C ILE A 19 8.80 -16.08 7.17
N ALA A 20 8.26 -16.93 8.03
CA ALA A 20 7.76 -18.23 7.62
C ALA A 20 6.68 -18.09 6.53
N GLY A 21 6.97 -18.61 5.33
CA GLY A 21 6.13 -18.44 4.13
C GLY A 21 5.99 -16.98 3.69
N GLY A 22 7.05 -16.17 3.84
CA GLY A 22 7.03 -14.73 3.51
C GLY A 22 6.85 -14.43 2.02
N ASP A 23 7.25 -15.35 1.16
CA ASP A 23 7.12 -15.32 -0.30
C ASP A 23 5.66 -15.27 -0.78
N ARG A 24 4.70 -15.75 0.02
CA ARG A 24 3.28 -15.73 -0.35
C ARG A 24 2.63 -14.35 -0.31
N TRP A 25 3.24 -13.39 0.39
CA TRP A 25 2.57 -12.14 0.73
C TRP A 25 2.27 -11.23 -0.46
N PRO A 26 3.17 -11.01 -1.43
CA PRO A 26 2.88 -10.19 -2.61
C PRO A 26 1.58 -10.62 -3.32
N ALA A 27 1.45 -11.91 -3.65
CA ALA A 27 0.26 -12.46 -4.28
C ALA A 27 -0.99 -12.34 -3.39
N ALA A 28 -0.83 -12.44 -2.06
CA ALA A 28 -1.92 -12.28 -1.11
C ALA A 28 -2.43 -10.83 -1.00
N TRP A 29 -1.67 -9.83 -1.46
CA TRP A 29 -2.05 -8.42 -1.39
C TRP A 29 -2.75 -7.91 -2.65
N ASP A 30 -2.33 -8.40 -3.82
CA ASP A 30 -2.81 -7.90 -5.12
C ASP A 30 -4.32 -8.11 -5.33
N GLY A 31 -4.81 -9.33 -5.06
CA GLY A 31 -6.22 -9.67 -5.21
C GLY A 31 -7.15 -8.78 -4.36
N PRO A 32 -6.94 -8.68 -3.04
CA PRO A 32 -7.71 -7.78 -2.19
C PRO A 32 -7.61 -6.30 -2.60
N ALA A 33 -6.42 -5.84 -3.02
CA ALA A 33 -6.25 -4.46 -3.46
C ALA A 33 -7.03 -4.14 -4.73
N GLN A 34 -6.98 -5.03 -5.72
CA GLN A 34 -7.78 -4.94 -6.94
C GLN A 34 -9.28 -4.91 -6.61
N ALA A 35 -9.77 -5.87 -5.83
CA ALA A 35 -11.18 -5.95 -5.44
C ALA A 35 -11.66 -4.68 -4.71
N PHE A 36 -10.79 -4.09 -3.87
CA PHE A 36 -11.09 -2.83 -3.19
C PHE A 36 -11.20 -1.65 -4.17
N ARG A 37 -10.27 -1.52 -5.12
CA ARG A 37 -10.32 -0.47 -6.16
C ARG A 37 -11.58 -0.59 -7.00
N GLU A 38 -11.86 -1.78 -7.52
CA GLU A 38 -13.04 -2.06 -8.36
C GLU A 38 -14.34 -1.71 -7.61
N LYS A 39 -14.45 -2.14 -6.35
CA LYS A 39 -15.61 -1.82 -5.49
C LYS A 39 -15.82 -0.32 -5.34
N LEU A 40 -14.78 0.45 -5.03
CA LEU A 40 -14.93 1.90 -4.82
C LEU A 40 -15.09 2.66 -6.13
N LEU A 41 -14.45 2.22 -7.21
CA LEU A 41 -14.68 2.75 -8.56
C LEU A 41 -16.14 2.61 -8.97
N ALA A 42 -16.73 1.42 -8.81
CA ALA A 42 -18.14 1.16 -9.11
C ALA A 42 -19.11 2.04 -8.29
N GLN A 43 -18.64 2.59 -7.17
CA GLN A 43 -19.41 3.48 -6.29
C GLN A 43 -19.11 4.97 -6.53
N GLY A 44 -18.24 5.31 -7.49
CA GLY A 44 -17.78 6.69 -7.72
C GLY A 44 -16.91 7.25 -6.59
N ARG A 45 -16.33 6.37 -5.76
CA ARG A 45 -15.56 6.73 -4.55
C ARG A 45 -14.07 6.42 -4.67
N ALA A 46 -13.59 6.14 -5.88
CA ALA A 46 -12.17 6.04 -6.18
C ALA A 46 -11.83 6.93 -7.37
N ARG A 47 -10.66 7.56 -7.31
CA ARG A 47 -10.03 8.26 -8.44
C ARG A 47 -8.61 7.72 -8.54
N LEU A 48 -8.29 7.05 -9.63
CA LEU A 48 -7.00 6.38 -9.80
C LEU A 48 -6.07 7.22 -10.67
N ASP A 49 -4.77 6.97 -10.53
CA ASP A 49 -3.70 7.50 -11.39
C ASP A 49 -3.66 9.02 -11.51
N ILE A 50 -3.95 9.74 -10.42
CA ILE A 50 -3.85 11.20 -10.38
C ILE A 50 -2.38 11.63 -10.44
N VAL A 51 -2.04 12.49 -11.40
CA VAL A 51 -0.69 13.01 -11.62
C VAL A 51 -0.28 14.03 -10.55
N TYR A 52 0.91 13.87 -9.97
CA TYR A 52 1.52 14.89 -9.08
C TYR A 52 2.94 15.31 -9.48
N GLY A 53 3.48 14.73 -10.56
CA GLY A 53 4.80 15.03 -11.09
C GLY A 53 4.99 14.45 -12.48
N GLU A 54 6.06 14.87 -13.15
CA GLU A 54 6.33 14.51 -14.55
C GLU A 54 6.74 13.05 -14.72
N ALA A 55 7.38 12.45 -13.71
CA ALA A 55 7.83 11.07 -13.79
C ALA A 55 6.64 10.10 -13.92
N PRO A 56 6.79 8.96 -14.64
CA PRO A 56 5.71 8.00 -14.84
C PRO A 56 5.08 7.48 -13.54
N ARG A 57 5.90 7.33 -12.48
CA ARG A 57 5.46 6.85 -11.16
C ARG A 57 4.92 7.94 -10.24
N SER A 58 5.04 9.22 -10.60
CA SER A 58 4.45 10.33 -9.84
C SER A 58 2.93 10.37 -10.02
N ARG A 59 2.26 9.32 -9.54
CA ARG A 59 0.82 9.05 -9.62
C ARG A 59 0.33 8.61 -8.25
N PHE A 60 -0.91 8.95 -7.91
CA PHE A 60 -1.55 8.43 -6.71
C PHE A 60 -3.00 8.03 -6.96
N ASP A 61 -3.48 7.09 -6.13
CA ASP A 61 -4.89 6.74 -6.04
C ASP A 61 -5.53 7.45 -4.84
N LEU A 62 -6.75 7.95 -5.01
CA LEU A 62 -7.57 8.59 -3.98
C LEU A 62 -8.84 7.79 -3.74
N PHE A 63 -9.04 7.38 -2.48
CA PHE A 63 -10.22 6.66 -2.02
C PHE A 63 -11.05 7.54 -1.08
N LEU A 64 -12.36 7.59 -1.31
CA LEU A 64 -13.26 8.52 -0.61
C LEU A 64 -14.27 7.80 0.30
N PRO A 65 -14.54 8.36 1.49
CA PRO A 65 -15.70 7.95 2.30
C PRO A 65 -17.01 8.35 1.59
N PRO A 66 -18.16 7.79 1.99
CA PRO A 66 -19.45 8.10 1.36
C PRO A 66 -19.97 9.52 1.67
N ALA A 67 -19.42 10.18 2.69
CA ALA A 67 -19.75 11.54 3.08
C ALA A 67 -18.51 12.45 2.97
N ALA A 68 -18.65 13.74 3.31
CA ALA A 68 -17.52 14.66 3.36
C ALA A 68 -16.36 14.09 4.21
N PRO A 69 -15.12 14.04 3.70
CA PRO A 69 -13.99 13.52 4.46
C PRO A 69 -13.73 14.33 5.72
N LYS A 70 -13.54 13.64 6.85
CA LYS A 70 -13.11 14.24 8.13
C LYS A 70 -11.65 14.72 8.12
N GLY A 71 -10.89 14.24 7.14
CA GLY A 71 -9.47 14.50 6.97
C GLY A 71 -8.89 13.59 5.90
N LEU A 72 -7.57 13.68 5.72
CA LEU A 72 -6.80 12.90 4.75
C LEU A 72 -5.79 12.01 5.47
N VAL A 73 -5.76 10.73 5.11
CA VAL A 73 -4.68 9.80 5.43
C VAL A 73 -3.85 9.58 4.18
N VAL A 74 -2.53 9.68 4.29
CA VAL A 74 -1.60 9.34 3.21
C VAL A 74 -0.85 8.08 3.61
N PHE A 75 -0.91 7.04 2.78
CA PHE A 75 -0.18 5.79 2.99
C PHE A 75 0.93 5.69 1.94
N ILE A 76 2.18 5.53 2.38
CA ILE A 76 3.36 5.38 1.52
C ILE A 76 3.81 3.92 1.61
N HIS A 77 3.94 3.25 0.47
CA HIS A 77 4.32 1.84 0.44
C HIS A 77 5.82 1.63 0.73
N GLY A 78 6.16 0.40 1.14
CA GLY A 78 7.53 -0.06 1.31
C GLY A 78 8.11 -0.66 0.03
N GLY A 79 9.09 -1.56 0.15
CA GLY A 79 9.76 -2.21 -0.99
C GLY A 79 11.18 -1.71 -1.24
N TYR A 80 11.89 -1.32 -0.17
CA TYR A 80 13.31 -0.91 -0.22
C TYR A 80 13.63 0.21 -1.22
N TRP A 81 12.64 1.02 -1.62
CA TRP A 81 12.76 2.03 -2.69
C TRP A 81 13.15 1.45 -4.06
N MET A 82 13.05 0.13 -4.23
CA MET A 82 13.47 -0.58 -5.44
C MET A 82 12.29 -1.27 -6.13
N GLU A 83 11.28 -1.68 -5.37
CA GLU A 83 10.18 -2.51 -5.86
C GLU A 83 8.83 -2.07 -5.27
N SER A 84 7.75 -2.66 -5.81
CA SER A 84 6.35 -2.36 -5.53
C SER A 84 5.81 -1.06 -6.16
N ASP A 85 4.51 -0.87 -6.06
CA ASP A 85 3.77 0.33 -6.45
C ASP A 85 2.43 0.39 -5.68
N LYS A 86 1.66 1.48 -5.86
CA LYS A 86 0.37 1.70 -5.17
C LYS A 86 -0.68 0.59 -5.35
N THR A 87 -0.54 -0.29 -6.35
CA THR A 87 -1.59 -1.25 -6.74
C THR A 87 -1.68 -2.47 -5.82
N SER A 88 -0.67 -2.80 -5.04
CA SER A 88 -0.74 -3.91 -4.08
C SER A 88 -1.37 -3.52 -2.73
N TRP A 89 -1.55 -2.22 -2.46
CA TRP A 89 -1.83 -1.74 -1.09
C TRP A 89 -3.24 -1.19 -0.87
N SER A 90 -4.03 -1.01 -1.94
CA SER A 90 -5.29 -0.27 -1.90
C SER A 90 -6.28 -0.75 -0.83
N HIS A 91 -6.33 -2.06 -0.56
CA HIS A 91 -7.22 -2.64 0.45
C HIS A 91 -6.96 -2.14 1.87
N LEU A 92 -5.73 -1.69 2.17
CA LEU A 92 -5.37 -1.13 3.48
C LEU A 92 -6.10 0.21 3.76
N ALA A 93 -6.62 0.88 2.74
CA ALA A 93 -7.43 2.09 2.89
C ALA A 93 -8.78 1.83 3.58
N ALA A 94 -9.27 0.58 3.58
CA ALA A 94 -10.63 0.23 4.01
C ALA A 94 -10.97 0.71 5.43
N GLY A 95 -10.02 0.59 6.37
CA GLY A 95 -10.22 1.02 7.75
C GLY A 95 -10.44 2.53 7.88
N ALA A 96 -9.57 3.33 7.26
CA ALA A 96 -9.65 4.79 7.30
C ALA A 96 -10.88 5.31 6.52
N VAL A 97 -11.14 4.77 5.33
CA VAL A 97 -12.33 5.08 4.53
C VAL A 97 -13.61 4.77 5.31
N GLY A 98 -13.67 3.60 5.96
CA GLY A 98 -14.81 3.20 6.79
C GLY A 98 -15.06 4.10 8.00
N ARG A 99 -14.04 4.83 8.46
CA ARG A 99 -14.14 5.80 9.58
C ARG A 99 -14.39 7.24 9.13
N GLY A 100 -14.52 7.47 7.83
CA GLY A 100 -14.85 8.77 7.25
C GLY A 100 -13.65 9.60 6.80
N PHE A 101 -12.48 8.99 6.59
CA PHE A 101 -11.31 9.69 6.06
C PHE A 101 -11.14 9.41 4.56
N ALA A 102 -10.63 10.39 3.82
CA ALA A 102 -10.08 10.13 2.50
C ALA A 102 -8.70 9.48 2.64
N VAL A 103 -8.32 8.63 1.68
CA VAL A 103 -7.01 7.98 1.67
C VAL A 103 -6.32 8.20 0.34
N VAL A 104 -5.07 8.66 0.37
CA VAL A 104 -4.19 8.78 -0.79
C VAL A 104 -3.07 7.74 -0.71
N MET A 105 -2.79 7.09 -1.84
CA MET A 105 -1.70 6.12 -2.01
C MET A 105 -0.88 6.43 -3.27
N PRO A 106 0.31 7.05 -3.16
CA PRO A 106 1.21 7.29 -4.28
C PRO A 106 2.07 6.05 -4.61
N SER A 107 2.66 6.07 -5.81
CA SER A 107 3.72 5.15 -6.28
C SER A 107 5.11 5.79 -6.26
#